data_AF-J1SUX0-F1
#
_entry.id   AF-J1SUX0-F1
#
_cell.length_a   1.000
_cell.length_b   1.000
_cell.length_c   1.000
_cell.angle_alpha   90.00
_cell.angle_beta   90.00
_cell.angle_gamma   90.00
#
_symmetry.space_group_name_H-M   'P 1'
#
loop_
_entity.id
_entity.type
_entity.pdbx_description
1 polymer ?
#
loop_
_entity_poly.entity_id
_entity_poly.type
_entity_poly.pdbx_seq_one_letter_code
_entity_poly.pdbx_strand_id
1 'polypeptide(L)'
;MNNFLAKTLSSINALIAIVILAFSTLSGATAAAAQGGSGMFIVGAILGAIGGIVVAALICGTIAFLALIERHLSEIAAATRQPRS
;
A
#
# COMPACT_ATOMS: atom_id res chain seq x y z
N MET A 1 24.91 2.59 3.89
CA MET A 1 23.63 2.08 3.36
C MET A 1 22.52 2.67 4.19
N ASN A 2 21.65 3.50 3.60
CA ASN A 2 20.66 4.26 4.37
C ASN A 2 19.50 3.35 4.80
N ASN A 3 19.71 2.59 5.88
CA ASN A 3 18.73 1.70 6.50
C ASN A 3 17.45 2.46 6.86
N PHE A 4 17.53 3.78 6.99
CA PHE A 4 16.44 4.68 7.29
C PHE A 4 15.39 4.74 6.16
N LEU A 5 15.81 4.86 4.89
CA LEU A 5 14.89 4.90 3.74
C LEU A 5 14.10 3.59 3.63
N ALA A 6 14.78 2.45 3.69
CA ALA A 6 14.13 1.13 3.62
C ALA A 6 13.13 0.90 4.76
N LYS A 7 13.47 1.34 5.98
CA LYS A 7 12.61 1.18 7.17
C LYS A 7 11.39 2.11 7.11
N THR A 8 11.58 3.35 6.67
CA THR A 8 10.51 4.32 6.51
C THR A 8 9.53 3.92 5.39
N LEU A 9 10.05 3.45 4.25
CA LEU A 9 9.19 3.01 3.15
C LEU A 9 8.35 1.79 3.54
N SER A 10 8.96 0.84 4.25
CA SER A 10 8.26 -0.35 4.76
C SER A 10 7.17 0.01 5.78
N SER A 11 7.46 0.93 6.71
CA SER A 11 6.46 1.34 7.71
C SER A 11 5.31 2.13 7.08
N ILE A 12 5.61 3.05 6.14
CA ILE A 12 4.59 3.82 5.42
C ILE A 12 3.73 2.90 4.55
N ASN A 13 4.33 1.92 3.87
CA ASN A 13 3.60 0.95 3.07
C ASN A 13 2.63 0.11 3.91
N ALA A 14 3.07 -0.37 5.07
CA ALA A 14 2.21 -1.10 6.00
C ALA A 14 1.07 -0.22 6.53
N LEU A 15 1.36 1.04 6.86
CA LEU A 15 0.36 2.01 7.32
C LEU A 15 -0.71 2.26 6.24
N ILE A 16 -0.29 2.49 5.00
CA ILE A 16 -1.20 2.73 3.86
C ILE A 16 -2.09 1.52 3.63
N ALA A 17 -1.54 0.30 3.67
CA ALA A 17 -2.31 -0.93 3.52
C ALA A 17 -3.42 -1.05 4.58
N ILE A 18 -3.09 -0.78 5.85
CA ILE A 18 -4.04 -0.82 6.96
C ILE A 18 -5.15 0.21 6.74
N VAL A 19 -4.80 1.43 6.34
CA VAL A 19 -5.78 2.51 6.09
C VAL A 19 -6.72 2.13 4.94
N ILE A 20 -6.20 1.62 3.82
CA ILE A 20 -7.02 1.21 2.67
C ILE A 20 -7.98 0.08 3.06
N LEU A 21 -7.49 -0.92 3.79
CA LEU A 21 -8.30 -2.05 4.23
C LEU A 21 -9.39 -1.62 5.20
N ALA A 22 -9.05 -0.81 6.21
CA ALA A 22 -10.02 -0.30 7.17
C ALA A 22 -11.11 0.54 6.47
N PHE A 23 -10.70 1.44 5.57
CA PHE A 23 -11.62 2.30 4.85
C PHE A 23 -12.51 1.51 3.89
N SER A 24 -11.94 0.61 3.07
CA SER A 24 -12.71 -0.19 2.11
C SER A 24 -13.68 -1.15 2.81
N THR A 25 -13.26 -1.77 3.91
CA THR A 25 -14.11 -2.65 4.70
C THR A 25 -15.26 -1.87 5.34
N LEU A 26 -14.98 -0.71 5.94
CA LEU A 26 -16.00 0.13 6.56
C LEU A 26 -16.96 0.73 5.52
N SER A 27 -16.44 1.24 4.41
CA SER A 27 -17.25 1.76 3.31
C SER A 27 -18.12 0.68 2.68
N GLY A 28 -17.59 -0.52 2.46
CA GLY A 28 -18.37 -1.65 1.95
C GLY A 28 -19.48 -2.07 2.92
N ALA A 29 -19.17 -2.14 4.22
CA ALA A 29 -20.14 -2.50 5.25
C ALA A 29 -21.28 -1.48 5.37
N THR A 30 -20.93 -0.19 5.40
CA THR A 30 -21.90 0.92 5.50
C THR A 30 -22.74 1.07 4.25
N ALA A 31 -22.14 0.96 3.06
CA ALA A 31 -22.87 1.03 1.79
C ALA A 31 -23.87 -0.12 1.62
N ALA A 32 -23.51 -1.34 2.01
CA ALA A 32 -24.44 -2.46 1.95
C ALA A 32 -25.54 -2.35 3.01
N ALA A 33 -25.19 -1.93 4.24
CA ALA A 33 -26.17 -1.72 5.31
C ALA A 33 -27.21 -0.65 4.96
N ALA A 34 -26.82 0.41 4.24
CA ALA A 34 -27.72 1.44 3.75
C ALA A 34 -28.75 0.90 2.73
N GLN A 35 -28.43 -0.19 2.03
CA GLN A 35 -29.29 -0.74 0.96
C GLN A 35 -30.17 -1.91 1.39
N GLY A 36 -29.90 -2.58 2.51
CA GLY A 36 -30.81 -3.61 3.00
C GLY A 36 -30.65 -4.04 4.45
N GLY A 37 -30.34 -3.07 5.31
CA GLY A 37 -30.40 -3.22 6.76
C GLY A 37 -29.25 -4.02 7.36
N SER A 38 -29.35 -4.32 8.66
CA SER A 38 -28.26 -4.85 9.48
C SER A 38 -27.68 -6.18 8.99
N GLY A 39 -28.48 -7.03 8.33
CA GLY A 39 -28.01 -8.31 7.76
C GLY A 39 -27.04 -8.13 6.59
N MET A 40 -27.14 -7.01 5.87
CA MET A 40 -26.30 -6.72 4.70
C MET A 40 -24.93 -6.14 5.09
N PHE A 41 -24.77 -5.68 6.34
CA PHE A 41 -23.52 -5.10 6.85
C PHE A 41 -22.34 -6.07 6.71
N ILE A 42 -22.54 -7.33 7.12
CA ILE A 42 -21.48 -8.36 7.09
C ILE A 42 -21.09 -8.68 5.64
N VAL A 43 -22.09 -8.80 4.76
CA VAL A 43 -21.87 -9.07 3.33
C VAL A 43 -21.09 -7.92 2.68
N GLY A 44 -21.49 -6.68 2.99
CA GLY A 44 -20.78 -5.48 2.54
C GLY A 44 -19.35 -5.38 3.08
N ALA A 45 -19.13 -5.74 4.34
CA ALA A 45 -17.81 -5.75 4.95
C ALA A 45 -16.88 -6.75 4.24
N ILE A 46 -17.39 -7.96 3.93
CA ILE A 46 -16.62 -8.98 3.22
C ILE A 46 -16.30 -8.54 1.79
N LEU A 47 -17.29 -8.04 1.04
CA LEU A 47 -17.07 -7.53 -0.32
C LEU A 47 -16.13 -6.32 -0.33
N GLY A 48 -16.29 -5.41 0.62
CA GLY A 48 -15.43 -4.24 0.82
C GLY A 48 -14.00 -4.64 1.19
N ALA A 49 -13.83 -5.67 2.03
CA ALA A 49 -12.51 -6.20 2.38
C ALA A 49 -11.84 -6.85 1.17
N ILE A 50 -12.55 -7.66 0.38
CA ILE A 50 -12.01 -8.28 -0.84
C ILE A 50 -11.57 -7.21 -1.84
N GLY A 51 -12.44 -6.23 -2.11
CA GLY A 51 -12.09 -5.09 -2.98
C GLY A 51 -10.92 -4.28 -2.42
N GLY A 52 -10.91 -4.03 -1.11
CA GLY A 52 -9.83 -3.35 -0.41
C GLY A 52 -8.49 -4.07 -0.50
N ILE A 53 -8.48 -5.40 -0.41
CA ILE A 53 -7.26 -6.22 -0.57
C ILE A 53 -6.69 -6.06 -1.97
N VAL A 54 -7.54 -6.08 -3.01
CA VAL A 54 -7.09 -5.90 -4.39
C VAL A 54 -6.44 -4.52 -4.57
N VAL A 55 -7.10 -3.46 -4.10
CA VAL A 55 -6.57 -2.08 -4.17
C VAL A 55 -5.29 -1.92 -3.36
N ALA A 56 -5.25 -2.47 -2.14
CA ALA A 56 -4.06 -2.44 -1.29
C ALA A 56 -2.89 -3.19 -1.94
N ALA A 57 -3.13 -4.36 -2.55
CA ALA A 57 -2.10 -5.12 -3.24
C ALA A 57 -1.51 -4.35 -4.43
N LEU A 58 -2.35 -3.64 -5.21
CA LEU A 58 -1.88 -2.80 -6.32
C LEU A 58 -1.02 -1.63 -5.83
N ILE A 59 -1.45 -0.94 -4.77
CA ILE A 59 -0.72 0.21 -4.23
C ILE A 59 0.59 -0.26 -3.56
N CYS A 60 0.54 -1.30 -2.73
CA CYS A 60 1.74 -1.83 -2.09
C CYS A 60 2.73 -2.42 -3.10
N GLY A 61 2.24 -3.06 -4.17
CA GLY A 61 3.05 -3.57 -5.25
C GLY A 61 3.79 -2.47 -6.02
N THR A 62 3.11 -1.35 -6.32
CA THR A 62 3.73 -0.21 -7.01
C THR A 62 4.80 0.48 -6.16
N ILE A 63 4.55 0.65 -4.85
CA ILE A 63 5.54 1.20 -3.91
C ILE A 63 6.78 0.30 -3.82
N ALA A 64 6.59 -1.02 -3.73
CA ALA A 64 7.70 -1.97 -3.72
C ALA A 64 8.53 -1.90 -5.02
N PHE A 65 7.87 -1.71 -6.16
CA PHE A 65 8.55 -1.57 -7.44
C PHE A 65 9.38 -0.29 -7.53
N LEU A 66 8.84 0.85 -7.07
CA LEU A 66 9.57 2.12 -7.00
C LEU A 66 10.79 2.03 -6.06
N ALA A 67 10.67 1.32 -4.94
CA ALA A 67 11.77 1.08 -4.01
C ALA A 67 12.94 0.34 -4.65
N LEU A 68 12.65 -0.64 -5.53
CA LEU A 68 13.67 -1.36 -6.29
C LEU A 68 14.37 -0.43 -7.30
N ILE A 69 13.61 0.44 -7.98
CA ILE A 69 14.16 1.42 -8.93
C ILE A 69 15.10 2.40 -8.22
N GLU A 70 14.71 2.94 -7.06
CA GLU A 70 15.56 3.84 -6.27
C GLU A 70 16.91 3.20 -5.92
N ARG A 71 16.91 1.89 -5.64
CA ARG A 71 18.14 1.16 -5.30
C ARG A 71 19.11 1.10 -6.49
N HIS A 72 18.61 0.87 -7.70
CA HIS A 72 19.42 0.92 -8.91
C HIS A 72 19.91 2.34 -9.22
N LEU A 73 19.04 3.35 -9.05
CA LEU A 73 19.39 4.74 -9.29
C LEU A 73 20.47 5.24 -8.31
N SER A 74 20.36 4.83 -7.04
CA SER A 74 21.35 5.14 -6.00
C SER A 74 22.71 4.52 -6.31
N GLU A 75 22.77 3.32 -6.88
CA GLU A 75 24.05 2.71 -7.30
C GLU A 75 24.67 3.44 -8.50
N ILE A 76 23.86 3.79 -9.51
CA ILE A 76 24.34 4.54 -10.68
C ILE A 76 24.80 5.95 -10.27
N ALA A 77 24.07 6.61 -9.37
CA ALA A 77 24.44 7.90 -8.81
C ALA A 77 25.73 7.85 -7.98
N ALA A 78 25.97 6.73 -7.26
CA ALA A 78 27.22 6.52 -6.54
C ALA A 78 28.40 6.27 -7.50
N ALA A 79 28.18 5.49 -8.57
CA ALA A 79 29.19 5.20 -9.58
C ALA A 79 29.57 6.43 -10.42
N THR A 80 28.62 7.34 -10.67
CA THR A 80 28.87 8.61 -11.37
C THR A 80 29.51 9.69 -10.49
N ARG A 81 29.36 9.60 -9.16
CA ARG A 81 30.03 10.49 -8.19
C ARG A 81 31.48 10.12 -7.89
N GLN A 82 32.01 9.00 -8.39
CA GLN A 82 33.45 8.79 -8.43
C GLN A 82 34.00 9.47 -9.68
N PRO A 83 34.53 10.72 -9.59
CA PRO A 83 35.37 11.22 -10.66
C PRO A 83 36.53 10.24 -10.83
N ARG A 84 36.68 9.73 -12.06
CA ARG A 84 37.93 9.12 -12.50
C ARG A 84 39.04 10.13 -12.18
N SER A 85 39.94 9.72 -11.29
CA SER A 85 41.25 10.35 -11.08
C SER A 85 42.02 10.42 -12.38
#